data_AF-A0A7J4V9W2-F1
#
_entry.id   AF-A0A7J4V9W2-F1
#
_cell.length_a   1.000
_cell.length_b   1.000
_cell.length_c   1.000
_cell.angle_alpha   90.00
_cell.angle_beta   90.00
_cell.angle_gamma   90.00
#
_symmetry.space_group_name_H-M   'P 1'
#
loop_
_entity.id
_entity.type
_entity.pdbx_description
1 polymer ?
#
loop_
_entity_poly.entity_id
_entity_poly.type
_entity_poly.pdbx_seq_one_letter_code
_entity_poly.pdbx_strand_id
1 'polypeptide(L)'
;MLNHACLIIFAEDFFHVNNGSFLMSRSLFLLLFLISIQIITGAQGYICAVGGGGENNNDWSDAPYSWIVQKSGYGKVIVLSVNDETSWIPNYFVSKGASHSSNLKINSRTLANSQAIYDSIFSASAVFIK
;
A
#
# COMPACT_ATOMS: atom_id res chain seq x y z
N MET A 1 -2.51 -8.47 14.85
CA MET A 1 -1.99 -7.19 15.36
C MET A 1 -2.99 -6.11 14.99
N LEU A 2 -3.65 -5.52 15.98
CA LEU A 2 -4.72 -4.54 15.78
C LEU A 2 -4.13 -3.22 15.26
N ASN A 3 -4.62 -2.75 14.11
CA ASN A 3 -4.49 -1.36 13.68
C ASN A 3 -5.43 -0.51 14.56
N HIS A 4 -4.95 -0.09 15.72
CA HIS A 4 -5.57 1.01 16.44
C HIS A 4 -5.11 2.31 15.78
N ALA A 5 -6.08 3.09 15.29
CA ALA A 5 -5.88 4.50 14.99
C ALA A 5 -5.24 5.17 16.20
N CYS A 6 -4.04 5.73 16.01
CA CYS A 6 -3.38 6.56 17.01
C CYS A 6 -4.08 7.93 16.98
N LEU A 7 -5.11 8.09 17.82
CA LEU A 7 -5.69 9.39 18.12
C LEU A 7 -4.75 10.10 19.09
N ILE A 8 -3.87 10.95 18.55
CA ILE A 8 -3.06 11.85 19.36
C ILE A 8 -3.96 13.02 19.80
N ILE A 9 -4.63 12.88 20.95
CA ILE A 9 -5.25 14.00 21.64
C ILE A 9 -4.12 14.74 22.36
N PHE A 10 -3.68 15.88 21.83
CA PHE A 10 -2.97 16.86 22.64
C PHE A 10 -4.02 17.58 23.47
N ALA A 11 -4.27 17.09 24.69
CA ALA A 11 -4.93 17.88 25.71
C ALA A 11 -3.94 18.97 26.14
N GLU A 12 -4.31 20.23 25.95
CA GLU A 12 -3.56 21.37 26.47
C GLU A 12 -3.72 21.45 27.99
N ASP A 13 -3.17 20.50 28.73
CA ASP A 13 -3.04 20.64 30.18
C ASP A 13 -1.81 19.86 30.65
N PHE A 14 -0.78 20.63 31.01
CA PHE A 14 0.07 20.36 32.17
C PHE A 14 0.79 18.99 32.21
N PHE A 15 2.02 18.93 31.69
CA PHE A 15 2.97 17.90 32.10
C PHE A 15 3.42 18.16 33.55
N HIS A 16 2.71 17.59 34.53
CA HIS A 16 3.25 17.36 35.87
C HIS A 16 3.57 15.88 36.02
N VAL A 17 4.78 15.49 35.61
CA VAL A 17 5.33 14.17 35.91
C VAL A 17 5.79 14.21 37.36
N ASN A 18 5.08 13.45 38.22
CA ASN A 18 5.48 13.22 39.59
C ASN A 18 6.95 12.74 39.64
N ASN A 19 7.78 13.53 40.32
CA ASN A 19 9.13 13.20 40.81
C ASN A 19 10.21 12.86 39.77
N GLY A 20 10.32 13.66 38.71
CA GLY A 20 11.52 13.72 37.87
C GLY A 20 11.29 14.66 36.70
N SER A 21 11.76 15.91 36.78
CA SER A 21 11.62 16.87 35.70
C SER A 21 12.50 16.45 34.52
N PHE A 22 11.88 15.79 33.54
CA PHE A 22 12.51 15.58 32.24
C PHE A 22 12.56 16.95 31.54
N LEU A 23 13.70 17.64 31.63
CA LEU A 23 13.96 18.87 30.89
C LEU A 23 14.18 18.53 29.42
N MET A 24 13.11 18.19 28.70
CA MET A 24 13.17 18.04 27.26
C MET A 24 13.30 19.44 26.65
N SER A 25 14.41 19.71 25.96
CA SER A 25 14.60 21.02 25.33
C SER A 25 13.50 21.26 24.30
N ARG A 26 13.03 22.51 24.19
CA ARG A 26 11.99 22.90 23.21
C ARG A 26 12.34 22.45 21.79
N SER A 27 13.63 22.46 21.46
CA SER A 27 14.17 21.99 20.17
C SER A 27 14.06 20.47 20.00
N LEU A 28 14.27 19.67 21.05
CA LEU A 28 14.14 18.21 20.99
C LEU A 28 12.68 17.77 20.83
N PHE A 29 11.75 18.46 21.50
CA PHE A 29 10.31 18.21 21.32
C PHE A 29 9.84 18.52 19.89
N LEU A 30 10.26 19.67 19.33
CA LEU A 30 9.95 20.02 17.94
C LEU A 30 10.51 19.01 16.94
N LEU A 31 11.73 18.51 17.17
CA LEU A 31 12.34 17.50 16.31
C LEU A 31 11.55 16.18 16.33
N LEU A 32 11.19 15.69 17.51
CA LEU A 32 10.39 14.47 17.67
C LEU A 32 8.99 14.62 17.04
N PHE A 33 8.37 15.79 17.19
CA PHE A 33 7.09 16.10 16.57
C PHE A 33 7.16 16.09 15.04
N LEU A 34 8.16 16.73 14.45
CA LEU A 34 8.36 16.74 13.00
C LEU A 34 8.64 15.34 12.43
N ILE A 35 9.39 14.50 13.13
CA ILE A 35 9.63 13.11 12.74
C ILE A 35 8.32 12.32 12.76
N SER A 36 7.46 12.51 13.77
CA SER A 36 6.19 11.79 13.87
C SER A 36 5.19 12.15 12.77
N ILE A 37 5.19 13.39 12.27
CA ILE A 37 4.31 13.82 11.16
C ILE A 37 4.64 13.08 9.86
N GLN A 38 5.93 12.83 9.58
CA GLN A 38 6.37 12.13 8.37
C GLN A 38 5.88 10.67 8.30
N ILE A 39 5.66 10.04 9.46
CA ILE A 39 5.22 8.64 9.53
C ILE A 39 3.75 8.51 9.15
N ILE A 40 2.92 9.50 9.51
CA ILE A 40 1.46 9.46 9.29
C ILE A 40 1.13 9.76 7.83
N THR A 41 1.87 10.66 7.17
CA THR A 41 1.65 11.03 5.77
C THR A 41 2.11 9.96 4.77
N GLY A 42 3.02 9.07 5.17
CA GLY A 42 3.54 7.99 4.32
C GLY A 42 2.68 6.73 4.24
N ALA A 43 1.64 6.59 5.09
CA ALA A 43 0.84 5.36 5.20
C ALA A 43 -0.44 5.36 4.36
N GLN A 44 -0.68 6.39 3.54
CA GLN A 44 -1.91 6.45 2.77
C GLN A 44 -1.84 5.60 1.50
N GLY A 45 -2.66 4.56 1.45
CA GLY A 45 -2.85 3.74 0.25
C GLY A 45 -3.58 4.48 -0.87
N TYR A 46 -3.41 4.00 -2.10
CA TYR A 46 -4.01 4.57 -3.30
C TYR A 46 -5.03 3.60 -3.91
N ILE A 47 -6.11 4.15 -4.48
CA ILE A 47 -7.09 3.39 -5.28
C ILE A 47 -7.12 3.98 -6.68
N CYS A 48 -6.98 3.11 -7.69
CA CYS A 48 -7.20 3.44 -9.09
C CYS A 48 -8.46 2.74 -9.56
N ALA A 49 -9.46 3.50 -10.00
CA ALA A 49 -10.65 2.96 -10.67
C ALA A 49 -10.62 3.40 -12.12
N VAL A 50 -10.70 2.45 -13.05
CA VAL A 50 -10.61 2.68 -14.50
C VAL A 50 -11.87 2.17 -15.20
N GLY A 51 -12.36 2.93 -16.20
CA GLY A 51 -13.62 2.65 -16.90
C GLY A 51 -13.61 1.43 -17.82
N GLY A 52 -12.46 0.77 -18.01
CA GLY A 52 -12.33 -0.45 -18.78
C GLY A 52 -12.37 -0.25 -20.31
N GLY A 53 -11.99 -1.30 -21.02
CA GLY A 53 -11.80 -1.38 -22.47
C GLY A 53 -10.87 -2.55 -22.77
N GLY A 54 -10.78 -3.02 -24.01
CA GLY A 54 -9.77 -4.03 -24.37
C GLY A 54 -8.37 -3.45 -24.12
N GLU A 55 -7.49 -4.17 -23.44
CA GLU A 55 -6.14 -3.70 -23.18
C GLU A 55 -5.22 -3.98 -24.38
N ASN A 56 -4.54 -2.95 -24.86
CA ASN A 56 -3.48 -3.02 -25.85
C ASN A 56 -2.26 -2.21 -25.40
N ASN A 57 -1.11 -2.43 -26.04
CA ASN A 57 0.08 -1.62 -25.84
C ASN A 57 -0.13 -0.22 -26.44
N ASN A 58 0.34 0.83 -25.75
CA ASN A 58 0.23 2.24 -26.16
C ASN A 58 -1.22 2.71 -26.32
N ASP A 59 -2.09 2.24 -25.43
CA ASP A 59 -3.52 2.50 -25.45
C ASP A 59 -3.95 3.18 -24.13
N TRP A 60 -5.25 3.30 -23.91
CA TRP A 60 -5.85 3.90 -22.71
C TRP A 60 -5.28 3.35 -21.40
N SER A 61 -4.82 2.09 -21.39
CA SER A 61 -4.33 1.38 -20.21
C SER A 61 -2.93 1.84 -19.74
N ASP A 62 -2.14 2.48 -20.61
CA ASP A 62 -0.76 2.89 -20.32
C ASP A 62 -0.65 3.82 -19.12
N ALA A 63 -1.46 4.88 -19.11
CA ALA A 63 -1.44 5.88 -18.05
C ALA A 63 -1.86 5.29 -16.69
N PRO A 64 -3.00 4.62 -16.54
CA PRO A 64 -3.39 4.07 -15.25
C PRO A 64 -2.45 2.96 -14.75
N TYR A 65 -1.93 2.11 -15.63
CA TYR A 65 -1.06 1.00 -15.20
C TYR A 65 0.32 1.52 -14.79
N SER A 66 0.87 2.50 -15.52
CA SER A 66 2.10 3.19 -15.12
C SER A 66 1.93 3.93 -13.80
N TRP A 67 0.76 4.55 -13.58
CA TRP A 67 0.44 5.20 -12.31
C TRP A 67 0.40 4.20 -11.15
N ILE A 68 -0.22 3.03 -11.34
CA ILE A 68 -0.23 1.96 -10.32
C ILE A 68 1.21 1.55 -9.96
N VAL A 69 2.05 1.29 -10.96
CA VAL A 69 3.46 0.92 -10.72
C VAL A 69 4.20 2.03 -9.97
N GLN A 70 4.05 3.28 -10.37
CA GLN A 70 4.67 4.41 -9.67
C GLN A 70 4.20 4.52 -8.22
N LYS A 71 2.90 4.41 -7.96
CA LYS A 71 2.33 4.49 -6.60
C LYS A 71 2.69 3.30 -5.73
N SER A 72 2.98 2.16 -6.35
CA SER A 72 3.52 0.97 -5.66
C SER A 72 5.01 1.07 -5.34
N GLY A 73 5.67 2.19 -5.68
CA GLY A 73 7.12 2.33 -5.53
C GLY A 73 7.90 1.37 -6.43
N TYR A 74 7.35 1.04 -7.61
CA TYR A 74 7.93 0.07 -8.54
C TYR A 74 8.06 -1.35 -7.95
N GLY A 75 7.25 -1.66 -6.95
CA GLY A 75 7.28 -2.92 -6.23
C GLY A 75 6.56 -4.07 -6.94
N LYS A 76 6.29 -5.14 -6.18
CA LYS A 76 5.62 -6.33 -6.67
C LYS A 76 4.13 -6.04 -6.91
N VAL A 77 3.62 -6.43 -8.08
CA VAL A 77 2.20 -6.34 -8.44
C VAL A 77 1.57 -7.74 -8.46
N ILE A 78 0.41 -7.90 -7.84
CA ILE A 78 -0.39 -9.13 -7.98
C ILE A 78 -1.63 -8.85 -8.81
N VAL A 79 -1.87 -9.69 -9.82
CA VAL A 79 -3.06 -9.68 -10.66
C VAL A 79 -4.03 -10.73 -10.13
N LEU A 80 -5.10 -10.29 -9.48
CA LEU A 80 -6.16 -11.14 -8.96
C LEU A 80 -7.22 -11.39 -10.02
N SER A 81 -7.60 -12.66 -10.19
CA SER A 81 -8.72 -13.08 -11.05
C SER A 81 -9.38 -14.33 -10.46
N VAL A 82 -10.61 -14.60 -10.88
CA VAL A 82 -11.30 -15.89 -10.64
C VAL A 82 -11.01 -16.91 -11.74
N ASN A 83 -10.42 -16.48 -12.85
CA ASN A 83 -10.14 -17.30 -14.03
C ASN A 83 -8.65 -17.64 -14.14
N ASP A 84 -8.33 -18.59 -15.03
CA ASP A 84 -6.96 -18.76 -15.50
C ASP A 84 -6.62 -17.63 -16.48
N GLU A 85 -5.59 -16.87 -16.17
CA GLU A 85 -5.17 -15.69 -16.93
C GLU A 85 -3.84 -15.94 -17.63
N THR A 86 -3.67 -15.34 -18.80
CA THR A 86 -2.39 -15.35 -19.51
C THR A 86 -1.37 -14.45 -18.82
N SER A 87 -0.09 -14.58 -19.17
CA SER A 87 0.98 -13.73 -18.64
C SER A 87 0.96 -12.30 -19.20
N TRP A 88 -0.03 -11.92 -20.03
CA TRP A 88 -0.04 -10.63 -20.71
C TRP A 88 -0.08 -9.45 -19.73
N ILE A 89 -1.05 -9.41 -18.81
CA ILE A 89 -1.16 -8.33 -17.80
C ILE A 89 0.07 -8.27 -16.88
N PRO A 90 0.56 -9.40 -16.31
CA PRO A 90 1.81 -9.38 -15.55
C PRO A 90 3.01 -8.82 -16.33
N ASN A 91 3.23 -9.30 -17.55
CA ASN A 91 4.32 -8.81 -18.40
C ASN A 91 4.16 -7.32 -18.71
N TYR A 92 2.91 -6.86 -18.84
CA TYR A 92 2.60 -5.47 -19.08
C TYR A 92 2.98 -4.59 -17.89
N PHE A 93 2.64 -4.98 -16.65
CA PHE A 93 3.10 -4.28 -15.45
C PHE A 93 4.63 -4.25 -15.31
N VAL A 94 5.31 -5.35 -15.63
CA VAL A 94 6.79 -5.39 -15.65
C VAL A 94 7.33 -4.41 -16.70
N SER A 95 6.70 -4.31 -17.87
CA SER A 95 7.10 -3.35 -18.91
C SER A 95 6.95 -1.89 -18.47
N LYS A 96 6.05 -1.59 -17.52
CA LYS A 96 5.90 -0.27 -16.90
C LYS A 96 6.82 -0.04 -15.69
N GLY A 97 7.64 -1.02 -15.32
CA GLY A 97 8.67 -0.90 -14.29
C GLY A 97 8.38 -1.61 -12.98
N ALA A 98 7.36 -2.46 -12.88
CA ALA A 98 7.16 -3.29 -11.69
C ALA A 98 8.34 -4.25 -11.50
N SER A 99 8.84 -4.40 -10.27
CA SER A 99 9.95 -5.33 -9.97
C SER A 99 9.58 -6.79 -10.22
N HIS A 100 8.30 -7.13 -10.03
CA HIS A 100 7.74 -8.43 -10.34
C HIS A 100 6.23 -8.31 -10.54
N SER A 101 5.65 -9.16 -11.38
CA SER A 101 4.20 -9.29 -11.48
C SER A 101 3.77 -10.73 -11.76
N SER A 102 2.65 -11.14 -11.17
CA SER A 102 2.15 -12.52 -11.29
C SER A 102 0.64 -12.60 -11.16
N ASN A 103 0.02 -13.54 -11.87
CA ASN A 103 -1.38 -13.89 -11.69
C ASN A 103 -1.57 -14.69 -10.39
N LEU A 104 -2.63 -14.39 -9.65
CA LEU A 104 -3.06 -15.11 -8.47
C LEU A 104 -4.55 -15.41 -8.59
N LYS A 105 -4.88 -16.67 -8.87
CA LYS A 105 -6.25 -17.13 -9.04
C LYS A 105 -6.91 -17.45 -7.70
N ILE A 106 -8.06 -16.83 -7.43
CA ILE A 106 -8.86 -17.10 -6.23
C ILE A 106 -10.30 -17.37 -6.67
N ASN A 107 -10.61 -18.64 -6.96
CA ASN A 107 -11.91 -19.05 -7.51
C ASN A 107 -12.79 -19.82 -6.52
N SER A 108 -12.41 -19.86 -5.24
CA SER A 108 -13.19 -20.52 -4.19
C SER A 108 -13.00 -19.84 -2.84
N ARG A 109 -13.98 -20.02 -1.95
CA ARG A 109 -13.90 -19.52 -0.58
C ARG A 109 -12.74 -20.15 0.20
N THR A 110 -12.44 -21.43 -0.05
CA THR A 110 -11.31 -22.11 0.58
C THR A 110 -9.99 -21.44 0.23
N LEU A 111 -9.78 -21.08 -1.03
CA LEU A 111 -8.60 -20.33 -1.45
C LEU A 111 -8.60 -18.91 -0.85
N ALA A 112 -9.74 -18.22 -0.88
CA ALA A 112 -9.85 -16.87 -0.31
C ALA A 112 -9.55 -16.81 1.20
N ASN A 113 -9.80 -17.90 1.92
CA ASN A 113 -9.53 -18.04 3.36
C ASN A 113 -8.15 -18.65 3.67
N SER A 114 -7.31 -18.92 2.66
CA SER A 114 -6.01 -19.56 2.85
C SER A 114 -4.96 -18.55 3.33
N GLN A 115 -4.17 -18.95 4.33
CA GLN A 115 -3.04 -18.15 4.81
C GLN A 115 -2.00 -17.91 3.70
N ALA A 116 -1.75 -18.89 2.84
CA ALA A 116 -0.78 -18.73 1.75
C ALA A 116 -1.22 -17.67 0.72
N ILE A 117 -2.53 -17.53 0.48
CA ILE A 117 -3.08 -16.49 -0.40
C ILE A 117 -2.95 -15.12 0.28
N TYR A 118 -3.26 -15.04 1.57
CA TYR A 118 -3.04 -13.83 2.37
C TYR A 118 -1.58 -13.38 2.32
N ASP A 119 -0.62 -14.27 2.60
CA ASP A 119 0.81 -13.94 2.62
C ASP A 119 1.30 -13.46 1.25
N SER A 120 0.78 -14.07 0.17
CA SER A 120 1.07 -13.64 -1.20
C SER A 120 0.58 -12.22 -1.45
N ILE A 121 -0.68 -11.90 -1.14
CA ILE A 121 -1.26 -10.56 -1.29
C ILE A 121 -0.54 -9.55 -0.40
N PHE A 122 -0.23 -9.91 0.85
CA PHE A 122 0.46 -9.05 1.81
C PHE A 122 1.88 -8.70 1.38
N SER A 123 2.55 -9.59 0.64
CA SER A 123 3.88 -9.32 0.07
C SER A 123 3.87 -8.36 -1.13
N ALA A 124 2.70 -8.03 -1.69
CA ALA A 124 2.59 -7.18 -2.86
C ALA A 124 2.55 -5.69 -2.48
N SER A 125 3.12 -4.87 -3.36
CA SER A 125 3.08 -3.41 -3.26
C SER A 125 1.85 -2.82 -3.97
N ALA A 126 1.25 -3.57 -4.90
CA ALA A 126 -0.03 -3.26 -5.50
C ALA A 126 -0.81 -4.53 -5.86
N VAL A 127 -2.14 -4.38 -5.88
CA VAL A 127 -3.08 -5.43 -6.26
C VAL A 127 -3.96 -4.87 -7.38
N PHE A 128 -4.01 -5.60 -8.49
CA PHE A 128 -4.88 -5.32 -9.62
C PHE A 128 -5.97 -6.38 -9.68
N ILE A 129 -7.23 -5.97 -9.82
CA ILE A 129 -8.38 -6.89 -9.89
C ILE A 129 -8.86 -6.91 -11.34
N LYS A 130 -8.91 -8.11 -11.91
CA LYS A 130 -9.38 -8.39 -13.27
C LYS A 130 -10.74 -9.08 -13.26
#